data_AF-A0A1V2ZV21-F1
#
_entry.id   AF-A0A1V2ZV21-F1
#
_cell.length_a   1.000
_cell.length_b   1.000
_cell.length_c   1.000
_cell.angle_alpha   90.00
_cell.angle_beta   90.00
_cell.angle_gamma   90.00
#
_symmetry.space_group_name_H-M   'P 1'
#
loop_
_entity.id
_entity.type
_entity.pdbx_description
1 polymer ?
#
loop_
_entity_poly.entity_id
_entity_poly.type
_entity_poly.pdbx_seq_one_letter_code
_entity_poly.pdbx_strand_id
1 'polypeptide(L)'
;MKPKAQYIPGALLLALGATPLVAGVTIPHTFQSGETAVADEVNANFEALREELAAAQDRIADLESDRDDMQELHEHVEVINVHPDDPNAQTVRFSGVDVQIVNGEGETDIINGVGNLIVGYNEARGVYEGEVCSDGQYDDQTDCTTNGGAWAQNHKSGSHNIVGGSGNSYSSYGGLVVGQQNAINRDYASVSAGLRNIASGEQSSVSGGALNTAEGRWSSVSGGDENEASGEISSISGGWNNSAASGRSSVSGGGWNTAEGQGSSILGGTSATASGGYETIPEIE
;
A
#
# COMPACT_ATOMS: atom_id res chain seq x y z
N MET A 1 -6.70 -13.15 40.50
CA MET A 1 -7.97 -13.05 39.77
C MET A 1 -7.65 -12.42 38.42
N LYS A 2 -7.63 -13.21 37.35
CA LYS A 2 -7.38 -12.73 35.98
C LYS A 2 -8.63 -11.99 35.48
N PRO A 3 -8.54 -10.79 34.89
CA PRO A 3 -9.69 -10.16 34.28
C PRO A 3 -10.07 -10.95 33.03
N LYS A 4 -11.37 -11.20 32.86
CA LYS A 4 -11.96 -11.81 31.66
C LYS A 4 -11.69 -10.89 30.47
N ALA A 5 -11.00 -11.39 29.46
CA ALA A 5 -10.90 -10.73 28.17
C ALA A 5 -12.31 -10.57 27.58
N GLN A 6 -12.68 -9.33 27.34
CA GLN A 6 -13.95 -8.94 26.74
C GLN A 6 -13.78 -9.13 25.23
N TYR A 7 -14.33 -10.23 24.71
CA TYR A 7 -14.40 -10.50 23.27
C TYR A 7 -15.04 -9.31 22.55
N ILE A 8 -14.33 -8.72 21.59
CA ILE A 8 -14.88 -7.76 20.64
C ILE A 8 -14.95 -8.49 19.30
N PRO A 9 -16.13 -8.95 18.85
CA PRO A 9 -16.29 -9.57 17.55
C PRO A 9 -16.44 -8.47 16.49
N GLY A 10 -15.50 -8.41 15.55
CA GLY A 10 -15.63 -7.52 14.40
C GLY A 10 -14.38 -7.54 13.52
N ALA A 11 -14.53 -8.08 12.32
CA ALA A 11 -13.56 -8.03 11.22
C ALA A 11 -12.41 -9.06 11.22
N LEU A 12 -12.73 -10.35 11.41
CA LEU A 12 -12.08 -11.43 10.66
C LEU A 12 -13.05 -12.61 10.53
N LEU A 13 -14.20 -12.35 9.91
CA LEU A 13 -15.30 -13.31 9.75
C LEU A 13 -15.74 -13.42 8.28
N LEU A 14 -14.79 -13.41 7.34
CA LEU A 14 -15.07 -13.56 5.91
C LEU A 14 -14.90 -15.00 5.37
N ALA A 15 -14.70 -15.98 6.26
CA ALA A 15 -14.80 -17.40 5.93
C ALA A 15 -15.98 -18.12 6.61
N LEU A 16 -16.88 -17.39 7.28
CA LEU A 16 -17.94 -17.96 8.15
C LEU A 16 -19.35 -17.87 7.54
N GLY A 17 -19.46 -17.86 6.22
CA GLY A 17 -20.69 -17.54 5.50
C GLY A 17 -21.19 -18.59 4.50
N ALA A 18 -21.08 -19.88 4.78
CA ALA A 18 -21.92 -20.92 4.15
C ALA A 18 -21.78 -22.20 4.97
N THR A 19 -22.49 -22.33 6.08
CA THR A 19 -23.69 -23.18 6.08
C THR A 19 -24.62 -22.75 7.22
N PRO A 20 -25.75 -22.11 6.96
CA PRO A 20 -26.87 -22.18 7.86
C PRO A 20 -27.74 -23.35 7.39
N LEU A 21 -27.65 -24.48 8.09
CA LEU A 21 -28.85 -25.19 8.50
C LEU A 21 -28.42 -26.09 9.65
N VAL A 22 -28.95 -25.81 10.85
CA VAL A 22 -29.22 -26.88 11.79
C VAL A 22 -30.03 -27.88 10.98
N ALA A 23 -29.39 -28.97 10.54
CA ALA A 23 -30.13 -30.09 9.99
C ALA A 23 -31.05 -30.50 11.13
N GLY A 24 -32.33 -30.16 11.04
CA GLY A 24 -33.29 -30.67 12.01
C GLY A 24 -33.26 -32.18 11.86
N VAL A 25 -33.11 -32.89 12.98
CA VAL A 25 -33.17 -34.36 13.02
C VAL A 25 -34.38 -34.80 12.22
N THR A 26 -34.13 -35.33 11.02
CA THR A 26 -35.20 -35.83 10.16
C THR A 26 -35.43 -37.26 10.59
N ILE A 27 -36.31 -37.42 11.57
CA ILE A 27 -36.71 -38.75 12.05
C ILE A 27 -37.69 -39.34 11.03
N PRO A 28 -37.34 -40.43 10.33
CA PRO A 28 -38.14 -40.94 9.21
C PRO A 28 -39.50 -41.53 9.63
N HIS A 29 -39.64 -41.98 10.87
CA HIS A 29 -40.89 -42.57 11.40
C HIS A 29 -41.34 -41.91 12.70
N THR A 30 -42.66 -41.72 12.87
CA THR A 30 -43.26 -41.22 14.12
C THR A 30 -44.19 -42.29 14.69
N PHE A 31 -44.19 -42.47 16.01
CA PHE A 31 -44.98 -43.49 16.68
C PHE A 31 -46.06 -42.86 17.55
N GLN A 32 -47.30 -43.34 17.46
CA GLN A 32 -48.37 -42.91 18.35
C GLN A 32 -48.57 -43.90 19.51
N SER A 33 -49.03 -43.36 20.64
CA SER A 33 -49.29 -44.17 21.83
C SER A 33 -50.38 -45.22 21.56
N GLY A 34 -50.06 -46.49 21.81
CA GLY A 34 -51.00 -47.62 21.67
C GLY A 34 -50.90 -48.38 20.34
N GLU A 35 -50.07 -47.92 19.40
CA GLU A 35 -49.76 -48.65 18.17
C GLU A 35 -48.54 -49.56 18.35
N THR A 36 -48.53 -50.72 17.67
CA THR A 36 -47.39 -51.63 17.67
C THR A 36 -46.28 -51.06 16.78
N ALA A 37 -45.14 -50.69 17.37
CA ALA A 37 -43.97 -50.24 16.60
C ALA A 37 -43.34 -51.40 15.80
N VAL A 38 -42.98 -51.13 14.55
CA VAL A 38 -42.26 -52.07 13.69
C VAL A 38 -40.76 -51.93 13.97
N ALA A 39 -40.08 -53.06 14.21
CA ALA A 39 -38.65 -53.06 14.58
C ALA A 39 -37.77 -52.37 13.53
N ASP A 40 -38.06 -52.56 12.25
CA ASP A 40 -37.32 -51.95 11.15
C ASP A 40 -37.45 -50.41 11.13
N GLU A 41 -38.64 -49.87 11.44
CA GLU A 41 -38.89 -48.43 11.50
C GLU A 41 -38.18 -47.77 12.71
N VAL A 42 -38.15 -48.47 13.85
CA VAL A 42 -37.42 -48.03 15.04
C VAL A 42 -35.91 -48.02 14.75
N ASN A 43 -35.40 -49.05 14.09
CA ASN A 43 -33.99 -49.13 13.70
C ASN A 43 -33.61 -48.02 12.70
N ALA A 44 -34.48 -47.69 11.74
CA ALA A 44 -34.27 -46.59 10.81
C ALA A 44 -34.15 -45.23 11.52
N ASN A 45 -34.98 -44.98 12.55
CA ASN A 45 -34.85 -43.79 13.37
C ASN A 45 -33.54 -43.74 14.17
N PHE A 46 -33.06 -44.87 14.70
CA PHE A 46 -31.78 -44.95 15.41
C PHE A 46 -30.58 -44.71 14.49
N GLU A 47 -30.63 -45.21 13.26
CA GLU A 47 -29.57 -44.98 12.29
C GLU A 47 -29.49 -43.50 11.90
N ALA A 48 -30.64 -42.86 11.63
CA ALA A 48 -30.70 -41.43 11.36
C ALA A 48 -30.12 -40.58 12.52
N LEU A 49 -30.44 -40.94 13.77
CA LEU A 49 -29.87 -40.26 14.94
C LEU A 49 -28.37 -40.51 15.10
N ARG A 50 -27.87 -41.71 14.76
CA ARG A 50 -26.43 -42.02 14.78
C ARG A 50 -25.67 -41.24 13.73
N GLU A 51 -26.20 -41.15 12.51
CA GLU A 51 -25.59 -40.38 11.42
C GLU A 51 -25.49 -38.90 11.80
N GLU A 52 -26.54 -38.33 12.39
CA GLU A 52 -26.52 -36.94 12.82
C GLU A 52 -25.62 -36.70 14.03
N LEU A 53 -25.57 -37.64 14.98
CA LEU A 53 -24.62 -37.56 16.10
C LEU A 53 -23.18 -37.60 15.60
N ALA A 54 -22.87 -38.43 14.59
CA ALA A 54 -21.57 -38.46 13.96
C ALA A 54 -21.26 -37.12 13.27
N ALA A 55 -22.20 -36.58 12.50
CA ALA A 55 -22.04 -35.26 11.87
C ALA A 55 -21.85 -34.13 12.89
N ALA A 56 -22.55 -34.18 14.03
CA ALA A 56 -22.38 -33.22 15.12
C ALA A 56 -21.01 -33.35 15.80
N GLN A 57 -20.50 -34.58 15.96
CA GLN A 57 -19.15 -34.82 16.48
C GLN A 57 -18.07 -34.30 15.53
N ASP A 58 -18.21 -34.55 14.23
CA ASP A 58 -17.29 -34.02 13.21
C ASP A 58 -17.30 -32.48 13.24
N ARG A 59 -18.49 -31.86 13.36
CA ARG A 59 -18.59 -30.40 13.46
C ARG A 59 -17.95 -29.84 14.73
N ILE A 60 -18.05 -30.54 15.85
CA ILE A 60 -17.37 -30.14 17.09
C ILE A 60 -15.85 -30.18 16.87
N ALA A 61 -15.33 -31.24 16.24
CA ALA A 61 -13.91 -31.34 15.96
C ALA A 61 -13.42 -30.20 15.05
N ASP A 62 -14.17 -29.85 14.00
CA ASP A 62 -13.86 -28.70 13.14
C ASP A 62 -13.83 -27.39 13.94
N LEU A 63 -14.84 -27.14 14.79
CA LEU A 63 -14.92 -25.93 15.62
C LEU A 63 -13.81 -25.87 16.67
N GLU A 64 -13.38 -27.01 17.18
CA GLU A 64 -12.23 -27.09 18.09
C GLU A 64 -10.93 -26.76 17.36
N SER A 65 -10.76 -27.22 16.12
CA SER A 65 -9.63 -26.84 15.27
C SER A 65 -9.60 -25.33 14.99
N ASP A 66 -10.74 -24.75 14.55
CA ASP A 66 -10.85 -23.31 14.27
C ASP A 66 -10.54 -22.47 15.52
N ARG A 67 -10.94 -22.93 16.70
CA ARG A 67 -10.65 -22.27 17.98
C ARG A 67 -9.15 -22.24 18.25
N ASP A 68 -8.45 -23.33 17.99
CA ASP A 68 -7.03 -23.46 18.27
C ASP A 68 -6.21 -22.54 17.34
N ASP A 69 -6.56 -22.46 16.06
CA ASP A 69 -5.98 -21.50 15.11
C ASP A 69 -6.20 -20.03 15.56
N MET A 70 -7.40 -19.72 16.06
CA MET A 70 -7.71 -18.39 16.60
C MET A 70 -6.95 -18.08 17.91
N GLN A 71 -6.63 -19.09 18.71
CA GLN A 71 -5.81 -18.90 19.91
C GLN A 71 -4.38 -18.50 19.55
N GLU A 72 -3.78 -19.15 18.55
CA GLU A 72 -2.44 -18.81 18.07
C GLU A 72 -2.34 -17.35 17.60
N LEU A 73 -3.33 -16.88 16.81
CA LEU A 73 -3.38 -15.48 16.40
C LEU A 73 -3.52 -14.52 17.58
N HIS A 74 -4.29 -14.88 18.61
CA HIS A 74 -4.52 -14.02 19.77
C HIS A 74 -3.31 -13.88 20.69
N GLU A 75 -2.33 -14.79 20.62
CA GLU A 75 -1.05 -14.63 21.31
C GLU A 75 -0.24 -13.44 20.78
N HIS A 76 -0.52 -13.04 19.53
CA HIS A 76 0.24 -12.03 18.82
C HIS A 76 -0.55 -10.77 18.49
N VAL A 77 -1.88 -10.83 18.46
CA VAL A 77 -2.75 -9.69 18.08
C VAL A 77 -3.77 -9.38 19.16
N GLU A 78 -3.75 -8.14 19.65
CA GLU A 78 -4.73 -7.62 20.60
C GLU A 78 -5.35 -6.29 20.15
N VAL A 79 -6.62 -6.06 20.49
CA VAL A 79 -7.28 -4.76 20.33
C VAL A 79 -7.28 -4.05 21.67
N ILE A 80 -6.61 -2.92 21.74
CA ILE A 80 -6.49 -2.09 22.93
C ILE A 80 -7.23 -0.77 22.75
N ASN A 81 -7.63 -0.16 23.86
CA ASN A 81 -8.05 1.24 23.86
C ASN A 81 -6.89 2.10 24.38
N VAL A 82 -6.26 2.88 23.48
CA VAL A 82 -5.20 3.83 23.85
C VAL A 82 -5.75 5.21 24.22
N HIS A 83 -7.03 5.48 23.99
CA HIS A 83 -7.70 6.73 24.33
C HIS A 83 -8.85 6.46 25.32
N PRO A 84 -8.59 6.50 26.64
CA PRO A 84 -9.52 6.02 27.66
C PRO A 84 -10.85 6.81 27.73
N ASP A 85 -10.89 8.02 27.17
CA ASP A 85 -12.08 8.87 27.14
C ASP A 85 -13.01 8.57 25.95
N ASP A 86 -12.55 7.79 24.96
CA ASP A 86 -13.34 7.37 23.80
C ASP A 86 -13.36 5.83 23.71
N PRO A 87 -14.47 5.17 24.07
CA PRO A 87 -14.59 3.72 24.00
C PRO A 87 -14.50 3.16 22.57
N ASN A 88 -14.63 4.00 21.53
CA ASN A 88 -14.53 3.60 20.13
C ASN A 88 -13.12 3.76 19.56
N ALA A 89 -12.20 4.40 20.28
CA ALA A 89 -10.82 4.62 19.85
C ALA A 89 -9.96 3.37 20.09
N GLN A 90 -10.19 2.35 19.25
CA GLN A 90 -9.48 1.09 19.28
C GLN A 90 -8.17 1.16 18.49
N THR A 91 -7.16 0.40 18.93
CA THR A 91 -5.90 0.20 18.24
C THR A 91 -5.61 -1.29 18.18
N VAL A 92 -5.31 -1.80 16.99
CA VAL A 92 -4.79 -3.17 16.83
C VAL A 92 -3.30 -3.15 17.11
N ARG A 93 -2.84 -3.96 18.06
CA ARG A 93 -1.42 -4.11 18.41
C ARG A 93 -0.97 -5.53 18.06
N PHE A 94 0.19 -5.59 17.40
CA PHE A 94 0.94 -6.81 17.14
C PHE A 94 2.10 -6.92 18.14
N SER A 95 2.34 -8.09 18.71
CA SER A 95 3.39 -8.33 19.71
C SER A 95 4.17 -9.61 19.41
N GLY A 96 5.49 -9.48 19.27
CA GLY A 96 6.39 -10.62 19.01
C GLY A 96 6.30 -11.20 17.59
N VAL A 97 5.68 -10.49 16.65
CA VAL A 97 5.52 -10.89 15.24
C VAL A 97 5.79 -9.73 14.29
N ASP A 98 6.19 -10.07 13.06
CA ASP A 98 6.24 -9.14 11.94
C ASP A 98 4.90 -9.09 11.20
N VAL A 99 4.58 -7.94 10.59
CA VAL A 99 3.43 -7.79 9.70
C VAL A 99 3.92 -7.77 8.26
N GLN A 100 3.55 -8.79 7.48
CA GLN A 100 3.89 -8.89 6.06
C GLN A 100 2.63 -8.70 5.21
N ILE A 101 2.69 -7.76 4.26
CA ILE A 101 1.65 -7.55 3.26
C ILE A 101 2.23 -7.98 1.92
N VAL A 102 1.67 -9.04 1.33
CA VAL A 102 2.11 -9.58 0.05
C VAL A 102 1.07 -9.31 -1.03
N ASN A 103 1.53 -9.21 -2.27
CA ASN A 103 0.65 -9.06 -3.43
C ASN A 103 0.17 -10.41 -4.01
N GLY A 104 0.73 -11.54 -3.56
CA GLY A 104 0.35 -12.90 -3.94
C GLY A 104 1.10 -13.48 -5.15
N GLU A 105 1.98 -12.73 -5.80
CA GLU A 105 2.67 -13.17 -7.03
C GLU A 105 4.00 -13.89 -6.77
N GLY A 106 4.49 -13.86 -5.53
CA GLY A 106 5.72 -14.56 -5.12
C GLY A 106 7.03 -13.82 -5.41
N GLU A 107 7.00 -12.73 -6.18
CA GLU A 107 8.15 -11.87 -6.50
C GLU A 107 7.79 -10.38 -6.30
N THR A 108 8.78 -9.54 -5.97
CA THR A 108 8.55 -8.12 -5.60
C THR A 108 8.28 -7.21 -6.79
N ASP A 109 8.88 -7.52 -7.94
CA ASP A 109 8.85 -6.76 -9.18
C ASP A 109 7.67 -7.13 -10.11
N ILE A 110 6.94 -8.21 -9.79
CA ILE A 110 5.64 -8.49 -10.40
C ILE A 110 4.59 -7.62 -9.68
N ILE A 111 3.99 -6.68 -10.40
CA ILE A 111 2.96 -5.77 -9.86
C ILE A 111 1.56 -6.19 -10.27
N ASN A 112 0.60 -6.05 -9.35
CA ASN A 112 -0.82 -6.35 -9.62
C ASN A 112 -1.77 -5.38 -8.88
N GLY A 113 -1.24 -4.27 -8.34
CA GLY A 113 -2.01 -3.25 -7.62
C GLY A 113 -2.33 -3.57 -6.15
N VAL A 114 -2.07 -4.79 -5.68
CA VAL A 114 -2.23 -5.19 -4.27
C VAL A 114 -0.87 -5.36 -3.57
N GLY A 115 -0.88 -5.63 -2.27
CA GLY A 115 0.35 -5.73 -1.48
C GLY A 115 0.89 -4.39 -0.94
N ASN A 116 0.07 -3.32 -0.92
CA ASN A 116 0.46 -2.00 -0.43
C ASN A 116 -0.03 -1.77 1.02
N LEU A 117 0.72 -1.00 1.81
CA LEU A 117 0.25 -0.43 3.07
C LEU A 117 -0.33 0.97 2.81
N ILE A 118 -1.64 1.13 3.00
CA ILE A 118 -2.35 2.40 2.79
C ILE A 118 -2.78 2.96 4.15
N VAL A 119 -2.31 4.17 4.49
CA VAL A 119 -2.68 4.90 5.71
C VAL A 119 -3.63 6.05 5.35
N GLY A 120 -4.88 5.94 5.80
CA GLY A 120 -5.97 6.83 5.41
C GLY A 120 -6.74 6.28 4.21
N TYR A 121 -7.37 7.17 3.45
CA TYR A 121 -8.11 6.78 2.25
C TYR A 121 -7.19 6.86 1.02
N ASN A 122 -7.24 5.84 0.16
CA ASN A 122 -6.50 5.82 -1.11
C ASN A 122 -7.18 6.69 -2.18
N GLU A 123 -7.46 7.95 -1.84
CA GLU A 123 -8.28 8.84 -2.65
C GLU A 123 -7.71 9.00 -4.06
N ALA A 124 -8.60 9.15 -5.03
CA ALA A 124 -8.22 9.50 -6.40
C ALA A 124 -7.65 10.94 -6.41
N ARG A 125 -6.58 11.13 -7.17
CA ARG A 125 -6.11 12.42 -7.66
C ARG A 125 -7.30 13.10 -8.36
N GLY A 126 -7.78 14.22 -7.81
CA GLY A 126 -8.90 15.00 -8.37
C GLY A 126 -8.59 15.60 -9.75
N VAL A 127 -9.47 16.47 -10.27
CA VAL A 127 -9.50 17.02 -11.65
C VAL A 127 -8.34 18.00 -12.00
N TYR A 128 -7.21 17.94 -11.31
CA TYR A 128 -6.09 18.86 -11.55
C TYR A 128 -5.10 18.29 -12.57
N GLU A 129 -4.52 19.18 -13.39
CA GLU A 129 -3.71 18.86 -14.57
C GLU A 129 -2.36 18.21 -14.23
N GLY A 130 -1.95 17.24 -15.06
CA GLY A 130 -0.72 16.47 -14.93
C GLY A 130 -0.98 14.97 -15.04
N GLU A 131 -1.12 14.47 -16.27
CA GLU A 131 -0.98 13.05 -16.56
C GLU A 131 0.51 12.71 -16.56
N VAL A 132 0.87 11.57 -15.99
CA VAL A 132 2.23 11.06 -16.02
C VAL A 132 2.19 9.68 -16.63
N CYS A 133 3.30 9.22 -17.19
CA CYS A 133 3.35 7.82 -17.62
C CYS A 133 3.34 6.89 -16.40
N SER A 134 2.59 5.78 -16.48
CA SER A 134 2.53 4.77 -15.42
C SER A 134 3.86 4.07 -15.21
N ASP A 135 4.70 3.99 -16.23
CA ASP A 135 6.06 3.47 -16.07
C ASP A 135 7.08 4.55 -15.72
N GLY A 136 6.71 5.84 -15.77
CA GLY A 136 7.60 6.97 -15.56
C GLY A 136 8.79 7.12 -16.51
N GLN A 137 8.87 6.35 -17.60
CA GLN A 137 10.01 6.38 -18.57
C GLN A 137 9.88 7.54 -19.53
N TYR A 138 8.64 7.92 -19.78
CA TYR A 138 8.27 8.84 -20.83
C TYR A 138 7.58 10.05 -20.22
N ASP A 139 8.03 11.23 -20.65
CA ASP A 139 7.46 12.54 -20.36
C ASP A 139 6.34 12.93 -21.33
N ASP A 140 6.07 12.09 -22.33
CA ASP A 140 4.96 12.26 -23.27
C ASP A 140 4.04 11.03 -23.39
N GLN A 141 2.79 11.31 -23.76
CA GLN A 141 1.75 10.30 -23.92
C GLN A 141 2.04 9.29 -25.04
N THR A 142 2.63 9.73 -26.15
CA THR A 142 2.83 8.88 -27.32
C THR A 142 3.84 7.81 -27.00
N ASP A 143 4.98 8.18 -26.44
CA ASP A 143 6.02 7.22 -26.09
C ASP A 143 5.57 6.34 -24.92
N CYS A 144 4.89 6.93 -23.92
CA CYS A 144 4.28 6.17 -22.84
C CYS A 144 3.37 5.05 -23.35
N THR A 145 2.37 5.41 -24.15
CA THR A 145 1.36 4.44 -24.61
C THR A 145 1.92 3.47 -25.66
N THR A 146 2.87 3.90 -26.49
CA THR A 146 3.55 3.04 -27.47
C THR A 146 4.35 1.93 -26.79
N ASN A 147 4.92 2.21 -25.62
CA ASN A 147 5.72 1.26 -24.85
C ASN A 147 4.90 0.51 -23.78
N GLY A 148 3.57 0.60 -23.82
CA GLY A 148 2.67 -0.15 -22.94
C GLY A 148 2.40 0.50 -21.59
N GLY A 149 2.94 1.70 -21.35
CA GLY A 149 2.56 2.55 -20.24
C GLY A 149 1.15 3.12 -20.40
N ALA A 150 0.49 3.37 -19.29
CA ALA A 150 -0.74 4.13 -19.24
C ALA A 150 -0.41 5.61 -18.99
N TRP A 151 -0.92 6.50 -19.83
CA TRP A 151 -0.83 7.94 -19.60
C TRP A 151 -2.10 8.40 -18.86
N ALA A 152 -1.99 8.63 -17.56
CA ALA A 152 -3.13 9.01 -16.72
C ALA A 152 -2.66 9.70 -15.42
N GLN A 153 -3.61 10.29 -14.70
CA GLN A 153 -3.32 11.03 -13.47
C GLN A 153 -3.16 10.13 -12.24
N ASN A 154 -3.84 8.98 -12.22
CA ASN A 154 -4.29 8.33 -10.99
C ASN A 154 -3.64 6.98 -10.69
N HIS A 155 -2.55 6.65 -11.37
CA HIS A 155 -2.01 5.29 -11.38
C HIS A 155 -1.92 4.69 -9.97
N LYS A 156 -2.64 3.61 -9.70
CA LYS A 156 -2.66 2.87 -8.42
C LYS A 156 -2.42 1.38 -8.69
N SER A 157 -1.57 1.09 -9.67
CA SER A 157 -1.24 -0.26 -10.15
C SER A 157 -0.01 -0.85 -9.44
N GLY A 158 0.70 -0.05 -8.66
CA GLY A 158 1.90 -0.49 -7.96
C GLY A 158 1.62 -1.48 -6.82
N SER A 159 2.64 -2.22 -6.41
CA SER A 159 2.62 -3.19 -5.31
C SER A 159 3.73 -2.89 -4.30
N HIS A 160 3.66 -3.37 -3.07
CA HIS A 160 4.73 -3.20 -2.07
C HIS A 160 5.08 -1.74 -1.73
N ASN A 161 4.13 -0.81 -1.85
CA ASN A 161 4.32 0.60 -1.51
C ASN A 161 3.75 0.95 -0.12
N ILE A 162 4.31 1.99 0.49
CA ILE A 162 3.73 2.68 1.65
C ILE A 162 3.09 3.98 1.16
N VAL A 163 1.78 4.09 1.33
CA VAL A 163 0.97 5.16 0.77
C VAL A 163 0.25 5.90 1.90
N GLY A 164 0.36 7.21 1.96
CA GLY A 164 -0.37 8.03 2.94
C GLY A 164 -0.80 9.38 2.41
N GLY A 165 -1.91 9.91 2.90
CA GLY A 165 -2.46 11.20 2.43
C GLY A 165 -3.45 11.03 1.28
N SER A 166 -3.51 12.00 0.35
CA SER A 166 -4.63 12.13 -0.60
C SER A 166 -4.16 12.25 -2.05
N GLY A 167 -4.80 11.50 -2.96
CA GLY A 167 -4.61 11.67 -4.40
C GLY A 167 -3.24 11.25 -4.94
N ASN A 168 -2.49 10.44 -4.19
CA ASN A 168 -1.19 9.96 -4.62
C ASN A 168 -1.31 8.87 -5.69
N SER A 169 -0.33 8.85 -6.59
CA SER A 169 -0.21 7.89 -7.67
C SER A 169 1.06 7.06 -7.46
N TYR A 170 0.92 5.74 -7.62
CA TYR A 170 1.98 4.76 -7.50
C TYR A 170 1.74 3.60 -8.48
N SER A 171 2.74 3.30 -9.30
CA SER A 171 2.59 2.34 -10.40
C SER A 171 3.74 1.34 -10.55
N SER A 172 4.78 1.46 -9.73
CA SER A 172 5.82 0.44 -9.57
C SER A 172 5.81 -0.11 -8.13
N TYR A 173 6.96 -0.53 -7.62
CA TYR A 173 7.08 -1.24 -6.36
C TYR A 173 8.19 -0.72 -5.46
N GLY A 174 8.07 -1.06 -4.17
CA GLY A 174 9.06 -0.73 -3.15
C GLY A 174 9.17 0.76 -2.82
N GLY A 175 8.14 1.56 -3.14
CA GLY A 175 8.16 3.00 -2.97
C GLY A 175 7.44 3.52 -1.73
N LEU A 176 7.72 4.79 -1.41
CA LEU A 176 7.06 5.56 -0.37
C LEU A 176 6.39 6.77 -1.02
N VAL A 177 5.10 6.97 -0.81
CA VAL A 177 4.41 8.16 -1.31
C VAL A 177 3.44 8.72 -0.27
N VAL A 178 3.83 9.85 0.31
CA VAL A 178 3.07 10.52 1.36
C VAL A 178 2.82 11.98 1.00
N GLY A 179 1.65 12.50 1.34
CA GLY A 179 1.28 13.90 1.10
C GLY A 179 0.07 14.01 0.18
N GLN A 180 0.05 15.07 -0.64
CA GLN A 180 -1.07 15.36 -1.52
C GLN A 180 -0.63 15.32 -2.98
N GLN A 181 -1.33 14.52 -3.80
CA GLN A 181 -1.16 14.48 -5.25
C GLN A 181 0.28 14.19 -5.71
N ASN A 182 1.05 13.43 -4.94
CA ASN A 182 2.41 13.03 -5.31
C ASN A 182 2.38 11.82 -6.28
N ALA A 183 3.47 11.57 -7.01
CA ALA A 183 3.61 10.41 -7.89
C ALA A 183 4.95 9.70 -7.69
N ILE A 184 4.90 8.36 -7.62
CA ILE A 184 6.05 7.47 -7.76
C ILE A 184 5.74 6.46 -8.87
N ASN A 185 6.58 6.33 -9.88
CA ASN A 185 6.31 5.41 -11.00
C ASN A 185 7.52 4.55 -11.38
N ARG A 186 8.51 4.53 -10.49
CA ARG A 186 9.74 3.76 -10.62
C ARG A 186 10.06 2.94 -9.39
N ASP A 187 10.88 1.93 -9.62
CA ASP A 187 11.35 0.98 -8.63
C ASP A 187 12.08 1.75 -7.53
N TYR A 188 11.62 1.54 -6.30
CA TYR A 188 12.19 2.14 -5.10
C TYR A 188 12.19 3.68 -5.08
N ALA A 189 11.35 4.33 -5.91
CA ALA A 189 11.18 5.77 -5.88
C ALA A 189 10.46 6.23 -4.61
N SER A 190 10.78 7.43 -4.13
CA SER A 190 10.19 7.95 -2.89
C SER A 190 9.78 9.41 -2.97
N VAL A 191 8.60 9.71 -2.43
CA VAL A 191 8.15 11.05 -2.11
C VAL A 191 7.70 11.06 -0.65
N SER A 192 8.48 11.70 0.21
CA SER A 192 8.28 11.62 1.67
C SER A 192 7.16 12.53 2.18
N ALA A 193 6.84 13.62 1.48
CA ALA A 193 5.80 14.58 1.84
C ALA A 193 5.50 15.54 0.68
N GLY A 194 4.64 16.53 0.95
CA GLY A 194 4.45 17.70 0.10
C GLY A 194 3.29 17.59 -0.88
N LEU A 195 3.30 18.46 -1.89
CA LEU A 195 2.22 18.62 -2.86
C LEU A 195 2.75 18.46 -4.28
N ARG A 196 2.18 17.53 -5.06
CA ARG A 196 2.47 17.39 -6.50
C ARG A 196 3.95 17.17 -6.84
N ASN A 197 4.67 16.48 -5.96
CA ASN A 197 6.02 16.03 -6.26
C ASN A 197 5.97 14.73 -7.08
N ILE A 198 6.94 14.56 -7.98
CA ILE A 198 7.07 13.41 -8.87
C ILE A 198 8.46 12.81 -8.67
N ALA A 199 8.54 11.52 -8.34
CA ALA A 199 9.78 10.76 -8.37
C ALA A 199 9.65 9.64 -9.41
N SER A 200 10.29 9.85 -10.56
CA SER A 200 10.15 9.04 -11.78
C SER A 200 11.47 8.50 -12.34
N GLY A 201 12.56 8.71 -11.61
CA GLY A 201 13.80 7.95 -11.78
C GLY A 201 13.84 6.70 -10.89
N GLU A 202 14.54 5.65 -11.34
CA GLU A 202 14.84 4.49 -10.49
C GLU A 202 15.62 4.95 -9.25
N GLN A 203 15.16 4.55 -8.06
CA GLN A 203 15.73 4.98 -6.78
C GLN A 203 15.82 6.51 -6.61
N SER A 204 14.97 7.27 -7.30
CA SER A 204 14.87 8.72 -7.15
C SER A 204 14.14 9.10 -5.86
N SER A 205 14.38 10.31 -5.37
CA SER A 205 13.76 10.79 -4.14
C SER A 205 13.37 12.25 -4.19
N VAL A 206 12.18 12.56 -3.68
CA VAL A 206 11.76 13.91 -3.32
C VAL A 206 11.40 13.94 -1.84
N SER A 207 12.12 14.73 -1.04
CA SER A 207 11.87 14.76 0.40
C SER A 207 10.63 15.57 0.79
N GLY A 208 10.22 16.55 -0.02
CA GLY A 208 9.03 17.36 0.24
C GLY A 208 8.92 18.57 -0.70
N GLY A 209 8.24 19.63 -0.25
CA GLY A 209 8.01 20.83 -1.06
C GLY A 209 6.81 20.70 -1.99
N ALA A 210 6.76 21.53 -3.03
CA ALA A 210 5.71 21.52 -4.03
C ALA A 210 6.29 21.42 -5.44
N LEU A 211 5.60 20.68 -6.31
CA LEU A 211 5.89 20.63 -7.76
C LEU A 211 7.34 20.23 -8.11
N ASN A 212 8.04 19.50 -7.23
CA ASN A 212 9.40 19.04 -7.51
C ASN A 212 9.39 17.72 -8.28
N THR A 213 10.34 17.55 -9.19
CA THR A 213 10.45 16.40 -10.06
C THR A 213 11.86 15.80 -9.99
N ALA A 214 11.97 14.52 -9.66
CA ALA A 214 13.21 13.75 -9.64
C ALA A 214 13.11 12.61 -10.68
N GLU A 215 13.61 12.86 -11.89
CA GLU A 215 13.46 11.99 -13.06
C GLU A 215 14.69 11.13 -13.35
N GLY A 216 15.87 11.62 -13.01
CA GLY A 216 17.10 10.88 -13.23
C GLY A 216 17.20 9.66 -12.33
N ARG A 217 17.81 8.57 -12.81
CA ARG A 217 18.20 7.45 -11.93
C ARG A 217 19.09 7.98 -10.80
N TRP A 218 18.79 7.60 -9.56
CA TRP A 218 19.47 8.09 -8.35
C TRP A 218 19.43 9.62 -8.15
N SER A 219 18.51 10.32 -8.82
CA SER A 219 18.34 11.76 -8.62
C SER A 219 17.68 12.07 -7.28
N SER A 220 17.90 13.29 -6.79
CA SER A 220 17.27 13.73 -5.54
C SER A 220 16.89 15.20 -5.58
N VAL A 221 15.71 15.51 -5.02
CA VAL A 221 15.29 16.85 -4.68
C VAL A 221 14.95 16.91 -3.19
N SER A 222 15.68 17.71 -2.42
CA SER A 222 15.46 17.79 -0.96
C SER A 222 14.22 18.62 -0.58
N GLY A 223 13.71 19.46 -1.48
CA GLY A 223 12.49 20.23 -1.28
C GLY A 223 12.46 21.48 -2.14
N GLY A 224 11.70 22.50 -1.72
CA GLY A 224 11.52 23.73 -2.49
C GLY A 224 10.27 23.70 -3.35
N ASP A 225 10.25 24.54 -4.38
CA ASP A 225 9.14 24.70 -5.31
C ASP A 225 9.64 24.57 -6.75
N GLU A 226 8.98 23.75 -7.56
CA GLU A 226 9.24 23.62 -9.01
C GLU A 226 10.67 23.19 -9.40
N ASN A 227 11.41 22.46 -8.56
CA ASN A 227 12.76 22.00 -8.94
C ASN A 227 12.75 20.69 -9.73
N GLU A 228 13.63 20.55 -10.71
CA GLU A 228 13.71 19.39 -11.61
C GLU A 228 15.12 18.79 -11.67
N ALA A 229 15.27 17.56 -11.20
CA ALA A 229 16.51 16.79 -11.23
C ALA A 229 16.40 15.64 -12.25
N SER A 230 16.66 15.93 -13.53
CA SER A 230 16.51 14.99 -14.65
C SER A 230 17.78 14.20 -14.99
N GLY A 231 18.96 14.65 -14.57
CA GLY A 231 20.21 13.92 -14.78
C GLY A 231 20.39 12.69 -13.89
N GLU A 232 21.06 11.64 -14.38
CA GLU A 232 21.48 10.51 -13.54
C GLU A 232 22.41 10.99 -12.40
N ILE A 233 22.11 10.64 -11.14
CA ILE A 233 22.83 11.11 -9.93
C ILE A 233 22.79 12.66 -9.80
N SER A 234 21.83 13.33 -10.42
CA SER A 234 21.64 14.76 -10.23
C SER A 234 21.06 15.06 -8.85
N SER A 235 21.31 16.26 -8.34
CA SER A 235 20.76 16.66 -7.03
C SER A 235 20.40 18.13 -6.96
N ILE A 236 19.27 18.41 -6.31
CA ILE A 236 18.86 19.77 -5.96
C ILE A 236 18.56 19.82 -4.48
N SER A 237 19.29 20.66 -3.73
CA SER A 237 19.09 20.78 -2.28
C SER A 237 17.88 21.64 -1.89
N GLY A 238 17.33 22.43 -2.83
CA GLY A 238 16.12 23.21 -2.62
C GLY A 238 16.07 24.45 -3.51
N GLY A 239 15.25 25.43 -3.12
CA GLY A 239 15.08 26.67 -3.86
C GLY A 239 13.81 26.67 -4.72
N TRP A 240 13.78 27.57 -5.69
CA TRP A 240 12.64 27.73 -6.60
C TRP A 240 13.07 27.58 -8.06
N ASN A 241 12.44 26.67 -8.77
CA ASN A 241 12.63 26.48 -10.20
C ASN A 241 14.08 26.26 -10.65
N ASN A 242 14.80 25.39 -9.95
CA ASN A 242 16.14 24.98 -10.36
C ASN A 242 16.08 23.70 -11.21
N SER A 243 17.01 23.56 -12.14
CA SER A 243 17.14 22.41 -13.03
C SER A 243 18.55 21.82 -12.96
N ALA A 244 18.64 20.52 -12.70
CA ALA A 244 19.87 19.74 -12.71
C ALA A 244 19.74 18.66 -13.81
N ALA A 245 19.98 19.08 -15.05
CA ALA A 245 19.55 18.36 -16.25
C ALA A 245 20.51 17.26 -16.73
N SER A 246 21.76 17.26 -16.24
CA SER A 246 22.80 16.37 -16.74
C SER A 246 23.35 15.43 -15.68
N GLY A 247 23.99 14.34 -16.11
CA GLY A 247 24.52 13.34 -15.20
C GLY A 247 25.50 13.96 -14.20
N ARG A 248 25.29 13.68 -12.91
CA ARG A 248 26.05 14.21 -11.75
C ARG A 248 25.99 15.74 -11.58
N SER A 249 25.06 16.41 -12.25
CA SER A 249 24.87 17.85 -12.06
C SER A 249 24.25 18.17 -10.68
N SER A 250 24.48 19.37 -10.16
CA SER A 250 23.95 19.76 -8.86
C SER A 250 23.57 21.23 -8.78
N VAL A 251 22.49 21.52 -8.05
CA VAL A 251 22.13 22.88 -7.64
C VAL A 251 21.91 22.91 -6.13
N SER A 252 22.69 23.70 -5.41
CA SER A 252 22.62 23.78 -3.95
C SER A 252 21.44 24.64 -3.45
N GLY A 253 20.85 25.46 -4.31
CA GLY A 253 19.71 26.31 -3.97
C GLY A 253 19.56 27.49 -4.92
N GLY A 254 18.82 28.51 -4.48
CA GLY A 254 18.58 29.72 -5.27
C GLY A 254 17.32 29.62 -6.16
N GLY A 255 17.29 30.45 -7.20
CA GLY A 255 16.15 30.57 -8.10
C GLY A 255 16.53 30.46 -9.57
N TRP A 256 15.79 29.70 -10.38
CA TRP A 256 15.98 29.69 -11.85
C TRP A 256 17.39 29.28 -12.31
N ASN A 257 18.09 28.45 -11.55
CA ASN A 257 19.43 27.99 -11.91
C ASN A 257 19.36 26.71 -12.76
N THR A 258 20.21 26.61 -13.79
CA THR A 258 20.26 25.44 -14.69
C THR A 258 21.67 24.86 -14.76
N ALA A 259 21.87 23.67 -14.21
CA ALA A 259 23.10 22.90 -14.31
C ALA A 259 22.95 21.82 -15.41
N GLU A 260 23.37 22.14 -16.64
CA GLU A 260 23.22 21.29 -17.83
C GLU A 260 24.53 20.64 -18.31
N GLY A 261 25.68 21.08 -17.78
CA GLY A 261 26.95 20.40 -17.99
C GLY A 261 27.06 19.10 -17.17
N GLN A 262 27.66 18.04 -17.74
CA GLN A 262 27.92 16.81 -16.98
C GLN A 262 28.81 17.10 -15.77
N GLY A 263 28.39 16.74 -14.56
CA GLY A 263 29.13 17.02 -13.34
C GLY A 263 29.22 18.51 -12.97
N SER A 264 28.41 19.37 -13.60
CA SER A 264 28.36 20.81 -13.29
C SER A 264 27.71 21.07 -11.93
N SER A 265 28.03 22.21 -11.32
CA SER A 265 27.49 22.59 -10.01
C SER A 265 27.18 24.09 -9.95
N ILE A 266 26.03 24.43 -9.38
CA ILE A 266 25.67 25.81 -9.04
C ILE A 266 25.46 25.88 -7.53
N LEU A 267 26.22 26.74 -6.86
CA LEU A 267 26.19 26.85 -5.40
C LEU A 267 25.02 27.69 -4.86
N GLY A 268 24.37 28.49 -5.73
CA GLY A 268 23.24 29.35 -5.38
C GLY A 268 23.11 30.51 -6.35
N GLY A 269 22.37 31.55 -5.94
CA GLY A 269 22.09 32.73 -6.76
C GLY A 269 20.81 32.60 -7.60
N THR A 270 20.64 33.50 -8.56
CA THR A 270 19.46 33.53 -9.44
C THR A 270 19.85 33.53 -10.92
N SER A 271 19.18 32.71 -11.72
CA SER A 271 19.34 32.68 -13.18
C SER A 271 20.75 32.34 -13.67
N ALA A 272 21.48 31.50 -12.93
CA ALA A 272 22.78 30.98 -13.36
C ALA A 272 22.61 29.79 -14.32
N THR A 273 23.52 29.63 -15.28
CA THR A 273 23.55 28.47 -16.19
C THR A 273 24.95 27.90 -16.29
N ALA A 274 25.15 26.67 -15.78
CA ALA A 274 26.40 25.94 -15.87
C ALA A 274 26.31 24.92 -17.02
N SER A 275 26.98 25.21 -18.13
CA SER A 275 26.90 24.43 -19.37
C SER A 275 28.18 23.62 -19.65
N GLY A 276 29.30 24.00 -19.04
CA GLY A 276 30.55 23.26 -19.13
C GLY A 276 30.53 21.98 -18.30
N GLY A 277 31.09 20.89 -18.84
CA GLY A 277 31.34 19.69 -18.05
C GLY A 277 32.27 20.01 -16.87
N TYR A 278 31.87 19.61 -15.66
CA TYR A 278 32.56 19.90 -14.40
C TYR A 278 32.72 21.40 -14.09
N GLU A 279 31.91 22.27 -14.70
CA GLU A 279 31.86 23.70 -14.38
C GLU A 279 31.27 23.90 -12.98
N THR A 280 31.81 24.86 -12.22
CA THR A 280 31.22 25.29 -10.96
C THR A 280 30.94 26.78 -11.02
N ILE A 281 29.67 27.15 -10.83
CA ILE A 281 29.24 28.53 -10.66
C ILE A 281 29.08 28.80 -9.16
N PRO A 282 29.88 29.70 -8.57
CA PRO A 282 29.71 30.11 -7.19
C PRO A 282 28.42 30.92 -7.02
N GLU A 283 27.99 31.11 -5.77
CA GLU A 283 26.85 31.99 -5.46
C GLU A 283 27.07 33.39 -6.05
N ILE A 284 26.08 33.87 -6.79
CA ILE A 284 26.06 35.23 -7.36
C ILE A 284 25.00 36.02 -6.58
N GLU A 285 25.43 37.08 -5.90
CA GLU A 285 24.55 38.05 -5.22
C GLU A 285 23.69 38.86 -6.20
#